data_AF-A0A2A3CHP5-F1
#
_entry.id   AF-A0A2A3CHP5-F1
#
_cell.length_a   1.000
_cell.length_b   1.000
_cell.length_c   1.000
_cell.angle_alpha   90.00
_cell.angle_beta   90.00
_cell.angle_gamma   90.00
#
_symmetry.space_group_name_H-M   'P 1'
#
loop_
_entity.id
_entity.type
_entity.pdbx_description
1 polymer ?
#
loop_
_entity_poly.entity_id
_entity_poly.type
_entity_poly.pdbx_seq_one_letter_code
_entity_poly.pdbx_strand_id
1 'polypeptide(L)'
;MIAASGWLVAVFLGLLELPAKVNSFFDEAPAAYKNVTDLVLLDQQYSGVWTSDLEGVIDATAEERTASTIEGSPVVLRLQVYNGEVEGELYSGGLEKHWVQTRLMVEGRKRWGGTIDAIIYDYIDGKKTALAQFELALDGKAWPPLRLKIVHQPMHFLPAIIGLYRKDGAFPDDLGGVNVEYYKNVLKRTNPVPALPVDRADQKQS
;
A
#
# COMPACT_ATOMS: atom_id res chain seq x y z
N MET A 1 17.32 22.31 -51.61
CA MET A 1 17.89 21.83 -50.33
C MET A 1 16.73 21.23 -49.53
N ILE A 2 16.67 19.90 -49.41
CA ILE A 2 15.75 19.20 -48.51
C ILE A 2 16.63 18.21 -47.75
N ALA A 3 16.96 18.55 -46.52
CA ALA A 3 17.60 17.65 -45.57
C ALA A 3 16.48 16.93 -44.80
N ALA A 4 16.13 15.72 -45.26
CA ALA A 4 15.24 14.82 -44.51
C ALA A 4 16.11 13.86 -43.68
N SER A 5 16.53 14.39 -42.53
CA SER A 5 16.69 13.73 -41.23
C SER A 5 16.74 12.18 -41.19
N GLY A 6 17.92 11.63 -40.90
CA GLY A 6 18.23 10.20 -40.73
C GLY A 6 17.97 9.60 -39.34
N TRP A 7 16.83 9.91 -38.72
CA TRP A 7 16.42 9.40 -37.39
C TRP A 7 15.37 8.28 -37.47
N LEU A 8 14.66 8.14 -38.59
CA LEU A 8 13.60 7.15 -38.76
C LEU A 8 14.09 5.75 -39.17
N VAL A 9 15.36 5.60 -39.57
CA VAL A 9 15.92 4.29 -39.96
C VAL A 9 16.43 3.50 -38.74
N ALA A 10 16.74 4.16 -37.62
CA ALA A 10 17.25 3.50 -36.41
C ALA A 10 16.18 2.70 -35.65
N VAL A 11 14.90 3.04 -35.80
CA VAL A 11 13.80 2.35 -35.10
C VAL A 11 13.54 0.97 -35.70
N PHE A 12 13.77 0.77 -37.00
CA PHE A 12 13.50 -0.52 -37.66
C PHE A 12 14.66 -1.52 -37.58
N LEU A 13 15.91 -1.06 -37.42
CA LEU A 13 17.06 -1.97 -37.28
C LEU A 13 17.23 -2.53 -35.87
N GLY A 14 16.71 -1.86 -34.84
CA GLY A 14 16.71 -2.37 -33.45
C GLY A 14 15.76 -3.54 -33.18
N LEU A 15 14.82 -3.82 -34.10
CA LEU A 15 13.82 -4.89 -33.98
C LEU A 15 14.31 -6.27 -34.46
N LEU A 16 15.46 -6.36 -35.12
CA LEU A 16 15.98 -7.62 -35.66
C LEU A 16 16.91 -8.40 -34.72
N GLU A 17 17.33 -7.83 -33.59
CA GLU A 17 18.22 -8.51 -32.62
C GLU A 17 17.51 -9.08 -31.38
N LEU A 18 16.17 -9.20 -31.44
CA LEU A 18 15.35 -9.65 -30.33
C LEU A 18 15.47 -11.13 -29.89
N PRO A 19 16.01 -12.12 -30.63
CA PRO A 19 16.04 -13.48 -30.10
C PRO A 19 17.12 -13.70 -29.02
N ALA A 20 18.19 -12.90 -29.01
CA ALA A 20 19.34 -13.12 -28.13
C ALA A 20 19.19 -12.46 -26.74
N LYS A 21 18.45 -11.33 -26.65
CA LYS A 21 18.23 -10.62 -25.38
C LYS A 21 17.11 -11.20 -24.52
N VAL A 22 16.21 -12.01 -25.08
CA VAL A 22 15.11 -12.61 -24.32
C VAL A 22 15.62 -13.65 -23.32
N ASN A 23 16.72 -14.35 -23.62
CA ASN A 23 17.27 -15.36 -22.72
C ASN A 23 17.93 -14.80 -21.45
N SER A 24 18.41 -13.54 -21.45
CA SER A 24 19.00 -12.93 -20.25
C SER A 24 17.99 -12.24 -19.34
N PHE A 25 16.73 -12.03 -19.78
CA PHE A 25 15.68 -11.46 -18.93
C PHE A 25 15.02 -12.49 -18.01
N PHE A 26 15.18 -13.80 -18.27
CA PHE A 26 14.58 -14.84 -17.43
C PHE A 26 15.43 -15.17 -16.18
N ASP A 27 16.71 -14.83 -16.16
CA ASP A 27 17.58 -15.07 -14.99
C ASP A 27 17.46 -13.97 -13.91
N GLU A 28 17.00 -12.77 -14.26
CA GLU A 28 16.73 -11.66 -13.31
C GLU A 28 15.23 -11.47 -13.00
N ALA A 29 14.37 -12.34 -13.53
CA ALA A 29 12.93 -12.31 -13.38
C ALA A 29 12.36 -12.28 -11.94
N PRO A 30 12.96 -12.90 -10.89
CA PRO A 30 12.26 -13.06 -9.62
C PRO A 30 11.90 -11.73 -8.92
N ALA A 31 12.71 -10.69 -9.08
CA ALA A 31 12.52 -9.41 -8.39
C ALA A 31 11.44 -8.54 -9.05
N ALA A 32 11.40 -8.50 -10.39
CA ALA A 32 10.46 -7.66 -11.13
C ALA A 32 9.02 -8.20 -11.08
N TYR A 33 8.84 -9.53 -11.12
CA TYR A 33 7.50 -10.14 -11.00
C TYR A 33 6.89 -9.90 -9.61
N LYS A 34 7.69 -9.98 -8.54
CA LYS A 34 7.24 -9.73 -7.16
C LYS A 34 6.66 -8.30 -7.01
N ASN A 35 7.42 -7.30 -7.46
CA ASN A 35 7.00 -5.90 -7.43
C ASN A 35 5.70 -5.62 -8.19
N VAL A 36 5.46 -6.30 -9.32
CA VAL A 36 4.26 -6.09 -10.14
C VAL A 36 3.05 -6.86 -9.62
N THR A 37 3.23 -8.07 -9.07
CA THR A 37 2.13 -8.79 -8.40
C THR A 37 1.67 -8.08 -7.13
N ASP A 38 2.61 -7.50 -6.37
CA ASP A 38 2.30 -6.75 -5.14
C ASP A 38 1.49 -5.48 -5.47
N LEU A 39 1.77 -4.83 -6.61
CA LEU A 39 0.97 -3.70 -7.13
C LEU A 39 -0.45 -4.12 -7.57
N VAL A 40 -0.61 -5.31 -8.15
CA VAL A 40 -1.93 -5.82 -8.59
C VAL A 40 -2.81 -6.24 -7.40
N LEU A 41 -2.19 -6.71 -6.32
CA LEU A 41 -2.85 -7.14 -5.08
C LEU A 41 -2.97 -6.02 -4.03
N LEU A 42 -2.59 -4.79 -4.40
CA LEU A 42 -2.65 -3.65 -3.52
C LEU A 42 -4.11 -3.30 -3.20
N ASP A 43 -4.43 -3.27 -1.92
CA ASP A 43 -5.69 -2.76 -1.42
C ASP A 43 -5.66 -1.24 -1.41
N GLN A 44 -6.22 -0.65 -2.47
CA GLN A 44 -6.28 0.80 -2.67
C GLN A 44 -7.18 1.53 -1.67
N GLN A 45 -8.00 0.82 -0.90
CA GLN A 45 -8.85 1.44 0.13
C GLN A 45 -8.05 1.80 1.37
N TYR A 46 -7.05 0.99 1.73
CA TYR A 46 -6.20 1.21 2.89
C TYR A 46 -4.81 1.77 2.53
N SER A 47 -4.29 1.44 1.35
CA SER A 47 -2.99 1.94 0.92
C SER A 47 -3.05 3.44 0.63
N GLY A 48 -1.98 4.16 0.96
CA GLY A 48 -1.87 5.61 0.76
C GLY A 48 -1.25 6.34 1.95
N VAL A 49 -1.33 7.66 1.92
CA VAL A 49 -0.96 8.52 3.06
C VAL A 49 -2.23 9.05 3.71
N TRP A 50 -2.32 8.83 5.01
CA TRP A 50 -3.41 9.23 5.87
C TRP A 50 -2.89 10.20 6.91
N THR A 51 -3.67 11.21 7.27
CA THR A 51 -3.26 12.19 8.27
C THR A 51 -4.41 12.71 9.10
N SER A 52 -4.16 13.03 10.37
CA SER A 52 -5.10 13.78 11.19
C SER A 52 -4.95 15.30 11.05
N ASP A 53 -4.00 15.76 10.24
CA ASP A 53 -3.84 17.17 9.93
C ASP A 53 -4.99 17.66 9.04
N LEU A 54 -5.56 18.79 9.45
CA LEU A 54 -6.70 19.44 8.81
C LEU A 54 -6.32 20.80 8.21
N GLU A 55 -5.01 21.10 8.11
CA GLU A 55 -4.53 22.31 7.45
C GLU A 55 -5.08 22.38 6.01
N GLY A 56 -5.76 23.48 5.68
CA GLY A 56 -6.39 23.69 4.37
C GLY A 56 -7.78 23.06 4.19
N VAL A 57 -8.31 22.32 5.17
CA VAL A 57 -9.67 21.78 5.12
C VAL A 57 -10.66 22.85 5.60
N ILE A 58 -11.56 23.30 4.73
CA ILE A 58 -12.45 24.45 4.97
C ILE A 58 -13.73 24.00 5.71
N ASP A 59 -14.19 22.78 5.47
CA ASP A 59 -15.45 22.21 5.94
C ASP A 59 -15.32 21.29 7.16
N ALA A 60 -14.12 21.16 7.74
CA ALA A 60 -13.91 20.39 8.96
C ALA A 60 -14.72 20.97 10.14
N THR A 61 -15.45 20.09 10.81
CA THR A 61 -16.24 20.39 12.00
C THR A 61 -15.36 20.81 13.19
N ALA A 62 -15.95 21.46 14.19
CA ALA A 62 -15.23 21.86 15.40
C ALA A 62 -14.68 20.67 16.20
N GLU A 63 -15.40 19.55 16.20
CA GLU A 63 -14.95 18.30 16.84
C GLU A 63 -13.70 17.76 16.14
N GLU A 64 -13.68 17.74 14.81
CA GLU A 64 -12.54 17.26 14.03
C GLU A 64 -11.31 18.16 14.21
N ARG A 65 -11.49 19.48 14.22
CA ARG A 65 -10.40 20.44 14.50
C ARG A 65 -9.86 20.30 15.92
N THR A 66 -10.73 19.99 16.88
CA THR A 66 -10.28 19.71 18.25
C THR A 66 -9.47 18.41 18.26
N ALA A 67 -9.96 17.36 17.60
CA ALA A 67 -9.28 16.07 17.50
C ALA A 67 -7.89 16.16 16.83
N SER A 68 -7.71 17.05 15.84
CA SER A 68 -6.41 17.27 15.19
C SER A 68 -5.37 17.96 16.07
N THR A 69 -5.77 18.51 17.22
CA THR A 69 -4.87 19.23 18.16
C THR A 69 -4.64 18.47 19.47
N ILE A 70 -5.20 17.26 19.61
CA ILE A 70 -4.98 16.41 20.78
C ILE A 70 -3.50 16.01 20.87
N GLU A 71 -2.99 15.87 22.08
CA GLU A 71 -1.62 15.39 22.33
C GLU A 71 -1.31 14.10 21.53
N GLY A 72 -0.15 14.11 20.86
CA GLY A 72 0.25 13.06 19.92
C GLY A 72 -0.07 13.40 18.46
N SER A 73 -0.87 14.43 18.20
CA SER A 73 -1.15 14.95 16.85
C SER A 73 -0.12 16.00 16.39
N PRO A 74 0.04 16.22 15.07
CA PRO A 74 -0.63 15.52 13.97
C PRO A 74 -0.08 14.11 13.83
N VAL A 75 -0.94 13.17 13.39
CA VAL A 75 -0.56 11.81 13.03
C VAL A 75 -0.50 11.74 11.51
N VAL A 76 0.57 11.16 10.97
CA VAL A 76 0.72 10.86 9.55
C VAL A 76 1.07 9.38 9.43
N LEU A 77 0.29 8.67 8.64
CA LEU A 77 0.40 7.23 8.46
C LEU A 77 0.49 6.91 6.97
N ARG A 78 1.63 6.39 6.54
CA ARG A 78 1.84 5.90 5.18
C ARG A 78 1.71 4.38 5.20
N LEU A 79 0.80 3.83 4.40
CA LEU A 79 0.53 2.39 4.36
C LEU A 79 0.59 1.84 2.95
N GLN A 80 1.08 0.60 2.87
CA GLN A 80 0.89 -0.30 1.75
C GLN A 80 0.25 -1.57 2.29
N VAL A 81 -0.85 -1.97 1.68
CA VAL A 81 -1.59 -3.17 2.05
C VAL A 81 -1.68 -4.05 0.82
N TYR A 82 -1.02 -5.20 0.84
CA TYR A 82 -0.95 -6.08 -0.32
C TYR A 82 -1.06 -7.54 0.15
N ASN A 83 -1.92 -8.31 -0.52
CA ASN A 83 -2.18 -9.71 -0.15
C ASN A 83 -2.55 -9.93 1.35
N GLY A 84 -3.15 -8.92 1.98
CA GLY A 84 -3.52 -8.95 3.39
C GLY A 84 -2.39 -8.63 4.37
N GLU A 85 -1.15 -8.48 3.92
CA GLU A 85 -0.05 -7.95 4.73
C GLU A 85 -0.05 -6.42 4.69
N VAL A 86 0.47 -5.80 5.75
CA VAL A 86 0.52 -4.35 5.93
C VAL A 86 1.94 -3.94 6.25
N GLU A 87 2.44 -2.95 5.55
CA GLU A 87 3.73 -2.30 5.79
C GLU A 87 3.56 -0.79 5.70
N GLY A 88 4.39 -0.04 6.42
CA GLY A 88 4.28 1.40 6.39
C GLY A 88 5.20 2.15 7.34
N GLU A 89 4.93 3.44 7.45
CA GLU A 89 5.60 4.36 8.36
C GLU A 89 4.55 5.21 9.08
N LEU A 90 4.80 5.51 10.35
CA LEU A 90 4.01 6.43 11.13
C LEU A 90 4.90 7.57 11.65
N TYR A 91 4.38 8.78 11.54
CA TYR A 91 4.87 9.98 12.21
C TYR A 91 3.78 10.49 13.15
N SER A 92 4.19 11.04 14.29
CA SER A 92 3.29 11.75 15.18
C SER A 92 4.00 12.94 15.84
N GLY A 93 3.28 14.02 16.10
CA GLY A 93 3.81 15.14 16.89
C GLY A 93 4.19 14.74 18.32
N GLY A 94 3.61 13.65 18.84
CA GLY A 94 4.00 13.07 20.14
C GLY A 94 5.39 12.43 20.12
N LEU A 95 5.83 11.89 18.99
CA LEU A 95 7.15 11.26 18.86
C LEU A 95 8.29 12.27 19.01
N GLU A 96 8.10 13.50 18.53
CA GLU A 96 9.13 14.55 18.59
C GLU A 96 9.55 14.92 20.02
N LYS A 97 8.68 14.67 21.00
CA LYS A 97 8.98 14.91 22.43
C LYS A 97 9.90 13.85 23.03
N HIS A 98 10.00 12.67 22.40
CA HIS A 98 10.56 11.47 23.01
C HIS A 98 11.68 10.83 22.17
N TRP A 99 11.72 11.08 20.85
CA TRP A 99 12.68 10.47 19.94
C TRP A 99 13.27 11.47 18.93
N VAL A 100 14.53 11.22 18.56
CA VAL A 100 15.24 11.97 17.51
C VAL A 100 14.74 11.58 16.12
N GLN A 101 14.37 10.31 15.94
CA GLN A 101 13.70 9.86 14.72
C GLN A 101 12.21 10.09 14.85
N THR A 102 11.65 10.78 13.86
CA THR A 102 10.25 11.18 13.87
C THR A 102 9.33 10.17 13.16
N ARG A 103 9.91 9.15 12.53
CA ARG A 103 9.19 8.09 11.82
C ARG A 103 9.49 6.74 12.43
N LEU A 104 8.42 5.99 12.70
CA LEU A 104 8.47 4.61 13.18
C LEU A 104 7.93 3.68 12.12
N MET A 105 8.43 2.46 12.09
CA MET A 105 7.99 1.44 11.15
C MET A 105 6.63 0.90 11.57
N VAL A 106 5.81 0.56 10.59
CA VAL A 106 4.51 -0.09 10.78
C VAL A 106 4.53 -1.42 10.04
N GLU A 107 4.02 -2.45 10.69
CA GLU A 107 3.64 -3.69 10.03
C GLU A 107 2.37 -4.26 10.63
N GLY A 108 1.69 -5.13 9.91
CA GLY A 108 0.49 -5.76 10.40
C GLY A 108 -0.18 -6.66 9.39
N ARG A 109 -1.42 -7.04 9.69
CA ARG A 109 -2.21 -7.90 8.83
C ARG A 109 -3.67 -7.47 8.81
N LYS A 110 -4.28 -7.53 7.63
CA LYS A 110 -5.70 -7.33 7.42
C LYS A 110 -6.47 -8.59 7.84
N ARG A 111 -7.42 -8.43 8.75
CA ARG A 111 -8.36 -9.47 9.20
C ARG A 111 -9.47 -9.69 8.18
N TRP A 112 -10.06 -10.88 8.23
CA TRP A 112 -11.35 -11.15 7.60
C TRP A 112 -12.41 -10.25 8.24
N GLY A 113 -13.07 -9.41 7.43
CA GLY A 113 -14.00 -8.37 7.91
C GLY A 113 -13.52 -6.93 7.72
N GLY A 114 -12.30 -6.71 7.23
CA GLY A 114 -11.84 -5.41 6.75
C GLY A 114 -10.87 -4.70 7.69
N THR A 115 -10.90 -4.97 8.99
CA THR A 115 -10.00 -4.33 9.97
C THR A 115 -8.54 -4.76 9.80
N ILE A 116 -7.60 -3.85 10.05
CA ILE A 116 -6.17 -4.15 10.12
C ILE A 116 -5.72 -4.15 11.58
N ASP A 117 -4.95 -5.16 11.97
CA ASP A 117 -4.20 -5.16 13.23
C ASP A 117 -2.74 -4.93 12.90
N ALA A 118 -2.13 -3.93 13.52
CA ALA A 118 -0.77 -3.53 13.23
C ALA A 118 0.00 -3.17 14.50
N ILE A 119 1.32 -3.25 14.38
CA ILE A 119 2.27 -2.78 15.39
C ILE A 119 3.11 -1.64 14.81
N ILE A 120 3.44 -0.71 15.69
CA ILE A 120 4.47 0.30 15.46
C ILE A 120 5.73 -0.23 16.11
N TYR A 121 6.85 -0.21 15.40
CA TYR A 121 8.11 -0.72 15.91
C TYR A 121 9.31 0.11 15.44
N ASP A 122 10.42 -0.11 16.12
CA ASP A 122 11.75 0.35 15.72
C ASP A 122 12.80 -0.73 16.03
N TYR A 123 14.02 -0.57 15.54
CA TYR A 123 15.16 -1.41 15.89
C TYR A 123 15.98 -0.76 17.00
N ILE A 124 15.80 -1.22 18.24
CA ILE A 124 16.56 -0.78 19.40
C ILE A 124 17.62 -1.85 19.71
N ASP A 125 18.89 -1.45 19.73
CA ASP A 125 20.05 -2.36 19.91
C ASP A 125 20.05 -3.54 18.92
N GLY A 126 19.64 -3.27 17.67
CA GLY A 126 19.55 -4.27 16.60
C GLY A 126 18.39 -5.26 16.74
N LYS A 127 17.51 -5.07 17.72
CA LYS A 127 16.31 -5.90 17.93
C LYS A 127 15.06 -5.11 17.59
N LYS A 128 14.14 -5.79 16.91
CA LYS A 128 12.82 -5.24 16.65
C LYS A 128 12.06 -5.11 17.97
N THR A 129 11.69 -3.88 18.31
CA THR A 129 10.98 -3.55 19.54
C THR A 129 9.63 -2.93 19.16
N ALA A 130 8.55 -3.60 19.55
CA ALA A 130 7.20 -3.05 19.40
C ALA A 130 6.99 -1.90 20.40
N LEU A 131 6.53 -0.77 19.90
CA LEU A 131 6.30 0.47 20.63
C LEU A 131 4.81 0.76 20.84
N ALA A 132 3.95 0.29 19.94
CA ALA A 132 2.50 0.31 20.10
C ALA A 132 1.84 -0.76 19.24
N GLN A 133 0.60 -1.12 19.60
CA GLN A 133 -0.30 -1.95 18.83
C GLN A 133 -1.59 -1.18 18.60
N PHE A 134 -2.12 -1.26 17.38
CA PHE A 134 -3.31 -0.52 16.98
C PHE A 134 -4.16 -1.28 15.96
N GLU A 135 -5.42 -0.87 15.88
CA GLU A 135 -6.39 -1.32 14.89
C GLU A 135 -6.70 -0.19 13.92
N LEU A 136 -6.81 -0.50 12.63
CA LEU A 136 -7.37 0.40 11.62
C LEU A 136 -8.68 -0.14 11.07
N ALA A 137 -9.70 0.70 11.03
CA ALA A 137 -10.98 0.38 10.41
C ALA A 137 -11.45 1.52 9.52
N LEU A 138 -12.01 1.20 8.36
CA LEU A 138 -12.74 2.16 7.55
C LEU A 138 -14.13 2.35 8.17
N ASP A 139 -14.53 3.59 8.42
CA ASP A 139 -15.81 3.88 9.11
C ASP A 139 -17.02 3.84 8.15
N GLY A 140 -16.79 3.59 6.86
CA GLY A 140 -17.84 3.50 5.82
C GLY A 140 -18.62 4.80 5.56
N LYS A 141 -18.37 5.85 6.34
CA LYS A 141 -18.92 7.20 6.20
C LYS A 141 -18.04 8.05 5.29
N ALA A 142 -18.59 9.17 4.83
CA ALA A 142 -17.94 10.08 3.89
C ALA A 142 -16.69 10.78 4.44
N TRP A 143 -16.53 10.92 5.77
CA TRP A 143 -15.46 11.72 6.41
C TRP A 143 -15.48 11.59 7.96
N PRO A 144 -14.36 11.39 8.71
CA PRO A 144 -13.08 10.82 8.29
C PRO A 144 -13.21 9.36 7.83
N PRO A 145 -12.51 8.97 6.77
CA PRO A 145 -12.63 7.62 6.20
C PRO A 145 -11.94 6.52 7.02
N LEU A 146 -10.81 6.81 7.68
CA LEU A 146 -10.00 5.81 8.38
C LEU A 146 -9.92 6.12 9.88
N ARG A 147 -10.24 5.15 10.72
CA ARG A 147 -10.11 5.26 12.18
C ARG A 147 -8.92 4.45 12.67
N LEU A 148 -8.02 5.10 13.38
CA LEU A 148 -6.94 4.45 14.14
C LEU A 148 -7.34 4.37 15.60
N LYS A 149 -7.25 3.17 16.18
CA LYS A 149 -7.50 2.92 17.61
C LYS A 149 -6.31 2.20 18.22
N ILE A 150 -5.72 2.78 19.26
CA ILE A 150 -4.66 2.14 20.03
C ILE A 150 -5.25 1.00 20.87
N VAL A 151 -4.66 -0.18 20.75
CA VAL A 151 -4.92 -1.34 21.61
C VAL A 151 -3.99 -1.30 22.82
N HIS A 152 -2.72 -1.00 22.57
CA HIS A 152 -1.69 -0.92 23.60
C HIS A 152 -0.57 0.04 23.18
N GLN A 153 -0.14 0.94 24.07
CA GLN A 153 1.07 1.75 23.92
C GLN A 153 1.70 1.95 25.30
N PRO A 154 2.91 1.45 25.58
CA PRO A 154 3.56 1.66 26.87
C PRO A 154 3.92 3.13 27.14
N MET A 155 4.19 3.89 26.07
CA MET A 155 4.43 5.32 26.11
C MET A 155 3.34 6.04 25.33
N HIS A 156 2.82 7.14 25.87
CA HIS A 156 1.74 7.91 25.27
C HIS A 156 2.28 8.89 24.22
N PHE A 157 2.48 8.42 22.99
CA PHE A 157 2.90 9.26 21.85
C PHE A 157 1.83 9.35 20.74
N LEU A 158 0.74 8.59 20.88
CA LEU A 158 -0.42 8.65 20.00
C LEU A 158 -1.72 8.85 20.79
N PRO A 159 -2.70 9.57 20.23
CA PRO A 159 -4.05 9.61 20.77
C PRO A 159 -4.65 8.19 20.83
N ALA A 160 -5.49 7.92 21.84
CA ALA A 160 -6.11 6.60 22.00
C ALA A 160 -6.99 6.21 20.80
N ILE A 161 -7.71 7.18 20.22
CA ILE A 161 -8.50 7.03 19.00
C ILE A 161 -8.30 8.30 18.18
N ILE A 162 -8.08 8.18 16.88
CA ILE A 162 -8.01 9.32 15.97
C ILE A 162 -8.57 8.96 14.58
N GLY A 163 -9.29 9.93 13.99
CA GLY A 163 -9.69 9.88 12.59
C GLY A 163 -8.56 10.38 11.69
N LEU A 164 -8.33 9.68 10.59
CA LEU A 164 -7.32 10.00 9.60
C LEU A 164 -8.00 10.21 8.23
N TYR A 165 -7.56 11.27 7.56
CA TYR A 165 -8.00 11.69 6.24
C TYR A 165 -6.97 11.29 5.20
N ARG A 166 -7.43 10.86 4.03
CA ARG A 166 -6.53 10.56 2.93
C ARG A 166 -5.95 11.87 2.40
N LYS A 167 -4.64 11.93 2.22
CA LYS A 167 -3.99 13.04 1.52
C LYS A 167 -3.95 12.70 0.03
N ASP A 168 -4.76 13.40 -0.77
CA ASP A 168 -4.77 13.24 -2.22
C ASP A 168 -3.41 13.65 -2.81
N GLY A 169 -2.94 12.91 -3.83
CA GLY A 169 -1.64 13.11 -4.48
C GLY A 169 -0.43 12.39 -3.83
N ALA A 170 -0.68 11.48 -2.87
CA ALA A 170 0.38 10.73 -2.18
C ALA A 170 0.45 9.23 -2.53
N PHE A 171 -0.26 8.82 -3.57
CA PHE A 171 0.25 7.74 -4.43
C PHE A 171 1.29 8.38 -5.35
N PRO A 172 2.30 7.64 -5.84
CA PRO A 172 2.99 8.12 -7.01
C PRO A 172 1.94 8.20 -8.13
N ASP A 173 1.43 9.41 -8.38
CA ASP A 173 0.79 9.81 -9.64
C ASP A 173 1.79 9.68 -10.82
N ASP A 174 3.00 9.19 -10.55
CA ASP A 174 4.06 8.84 -11.48
C ASP A 174 4.55 7.39 -11.27
N LEU A 175 3.65 6.39 -11.33
CA LEU A 175 4.04 5.06 -11.79
C LEU A 175 4.26 5.09 -13.31
N GLY A 176 5.16 5.95 -13.82
CA GLY A 176 5.44 6.20 -15.23
C GLY A 176 5.07 5.06 -16.20
N GLY A 177 3.81 5.06 -16.66
CA GLY A 177 3.31 4.11 -17.66
C GLY A 177 3.03 2.66 -17.22
N VAL A 178 2.98 2.32 -15.92
CA VAL A 178 2.63 0.96 -15.50
C VAL A 178 1.13 0.72 -15.67
N ASN A 179 0.77 0.09 -16.79
CA ASN A 179 -0.61 -0.31 -17.09
C ASN A 179 -0.99 -1.54 -16.25
N VAL A 180 -1.48 -1.29 -15.03
CA VAL A 180 -1.95 -2.32 -14.08
C VAL A 180 -2.98 -3.26 -14.71
N GLU A 181 -3.79 -2.78 -15.67
CA GLU A 181 -4.80 -3.59 -16.36
C GLU A 181 -4.19 -4.62 -17.31
N TYR A 182 -3.07 -4.28 -17.96
CA TYR A 182 -2.28 -5.24 -18.74
C TYR A 182 -1.78 -6.39 -17.86
N TYR A 183 -1.22 -6.08 -16.69
CA TYR A 183 -0.68 -7.10 -15.79
C TYR A 183 -1.76 -7.98 -15.14
N LYS A 184 -2.91 -7.40 -14.77
CA LYS A 184 -4.10 -8.18 -14.36
C LYS A 184 -4.51 -9.20 -15.42
N ASN A 185 -4.49 -8.80 -16.69
CA ASN A 185 -4.86 -9.68 -17.80
C ASN A 185 -3.81 -10.77 -18.07
N VAL A 186 -2.53 -10.49 -17.87
CA VAL A 186 -1.46 -11.51 -17.94
C VAL A 186 -1.61 -12.54 -16.83
N LEU A 187 -1.80 -12.10 -15.58
CA LEU A 187 -1.98 -13.01 -14.43
C LEU A 187 -3.21 -13.90 -14.55
N LYS A 188 -4.32 -13.38 -15.11
CA LYS A 188 -5.51 -14.19 -15.43
C LYS A 188 -5.26 -15.25 -16.49
N ARG A 189 -4.30 -15.03 -17.40
CA ARG A 189 -3.95 -15.98 -18.48
C ARG A 189 -2.92 -17.01 -18.03
N THR A 190 -2.04 -16.68 -17.09
CA THR A 190 -0.98 -17.57 -16.58
C THR A 190 -1.39 -18.42 -15.38
N ASN A 191 -2.49 -18.11 -14.69
CA ASN A 191 -3.14 -19.03 -13.75
C ASN A 191 -4.32 -19.73 -14.44
N PRO A 192 -4.12 -20.84 -15.17
CA PRO A 192 -5.22 -21.74 -15.43
C PRO A 192 -5.65 -22.29 -14.08
N VAL A 193 -6.83 -21.90 -13.62
CA VAL A 193 -7.55 -22.67 -12.59
C VAL A 193 -7.56 -24.11 -13.10
N PRO A 194 -6.90 -25.08 -12.45
CA PRO A 194 -7.04 -26.46 -12.86
C PRO A 194 -8.53 -26.77 -12.71
N ALA A 195 -9.19 -27.08 -13.82
CA ALA A 195 -10.57 -27.54 -13.80
C ALA A 195 -10.62 -28.73 -12.82
N LEU A 196 -11.37 -28.57 -11.73
CA LEU A 196 -11.63 -29.67 -10.82
C LEU A 196 -12.20 -30.83 -11.65
N PRO A 197 -11.70 -32.07 -11.49
CA PRO A 197 -12.28 -33.20 -12.17
C PRO A 197 -13.75 -33.31 -11.75
N VAL A 198 -14.65 -33.19 -12.73
CA VAL A 198 -16.07 -33.49 -12.54
C VAL A 198 -16.16 -34.99 -12.32
N ASP A 199 -16.26 -35.39 -11.06
CA ASP A 199 -16.53 -36.76 -10.68
C ASP A 199 -17.94 -37.11 -11.18
N ARG A 200 -18.01 -37.85 -12.29
CA ARG A 200 -19.28 -38.42 -12.78
C ARG A 200 -19.57 -39.67 -11.95
N ALA A 201 -19.97 -39.48 -10.70
CA ALA A 201 -20.79 -40.44 -10.01
C ALA A 201 -22.26 -40.16 -10.35
N ASP A 202 -23.03 -41.23 -10.53
CA ASP A 202 -24.49 -41.28 -10.75
C ASP A 202 -25.01 -41.16 -12.19
N GLN A 203 -24.75 -42.23 -12.96
CA GLN A 203 -25.83 -42.84 -13.75
C GLN A 203 -26.17 -44.22 -13.18
N LYS A 204 -27.12 -44.24 -12.24
CA LYS A 204 -28.01 -45.37 -12.00
C LYS A 204 -29.44 -44.95 -12.33
N GLN A 205 -29.88 -45.34 -13.53
CA GLN A 205 -31.27 -45.53 -13.96
C GLN A 205 -31.17 -46.71 -14.95
N SER A 206 -31.85 -47.84 -14.83
CA SER A 206 -33.03 -48.26 -14.07
C SER A 206 -32.97 -49.77 -13.86
#